data_AF-A0A7D9H568-F1
#
_entry.id   AF-A0A7D9H568-F1
#
_cell.length_a   1.000
_cell.length_b   1.000
_cell.length_c   1.000
_cell.angle_alpha   90.00
_cell.angle_beta   90.00
_cell.angle_gamma   90.00
#
_symmetry.space_group_name_H-M   'P 1'
#
loop_
_entity.id
_entity.type
_entity.pdbx_description
1 polymer ?
#
loop_
_entity_poly.entity_id
_entity_poly.type
_entity_poly.pdbx_seq_one_letter_code
_entity_poly.pdbx_strand_id
1 'polypeptide(L)'
;MKPTDRPEKFRRWQSTWDHWDKWLCESALTPLQACLRYVAGFSEIDQIVVGVDNQAQLREIYHSLDGTIPSVPRELMVNDIDLVNPARW
;
A
#
# COMPACT_ATOMS: atom_id res chain seq x y z
N MET A 1 -3.12 -2.22 -7.81
CA MET A 1 -3.39 -3.56 -8.37
C MET A 1 -4.80 -3.95 -7.97
N LYS A 2 -5.65 -4.39 -8.91
CA LYS A 2 -6.98 -4.90 -8.54
C LYS A 2 -6.82 -6.29 -7.89
N PRO A 3 -7.76 -6.73 -7.05
CA PRO A 3 -7.71 -8.08 -6.47
C PRO A 3 -7.56 -9.19 -7.51
N THR A 4 -8.19 -9.03 -8.67
CA THR A 4 -8.15 -9.97 -9.81
C THR A 4 -6.79 -10.07 -10.49
N ASP A 5 -5.93 -9.07 -10.32
CA ASP A 5 -4.62 -9.00 -10.98
C ASP A 5 -3.51 -9.60 -10.10
N ARG A 6 -3.84 -10.06 -8.89
CA ARG A 6 -2.87 -10.62 -7.94
C ARG A 6 -2.37 -11.98 -8.43
N PRO A 7 -1.03 -12.19 -8.53
CA PRO A 7 -0.49 -13.49 -8.87
C PRO A 7 -0.92 -14.60 -7.88
N GLU A 8 -1.20 -15.80 -8.39
CA GLU A 8 -1.71 -16.93 -7.59
C GLU A 8 -0.78 -17.32 -6.42
N LYS A 9 0.53 -17.12 -6.56
CA LYS A 9 1.52 -17.35 -5.50
C LYS A 9 1.25 -16.54 -4.21
N PHE A 10 0.53 -15.43 -4.30
CA PHE A 10 0.13 -14.62 -3.14
C PHE A 10 -1.16 -15.10 -2.45
N ARG A 11 -1.83 -16.13 -2.98
CA ARG A 11 -3.08 -16.68 -2.42
C ARG A 11 -2.93 -17.21 -1.00
N ARG A 12 -1.72 -17.63 -0.60
CA ARG A 12 -1.45 -18.06 0.79
C ARG A 12 -1.70 -16.96 1.84
N TRP A 13 -1.71 -15.69 1.45
CA TRP A 13 -2.04 -14.55 2.32
C TRP A 13 -3.40 -13.94 2.03
N GLN A 14 -4.35 -14.74 1.48
CA GLN A 14 -5.68 -14.25 1.13
C GLN A 14 -6.38 -13.54 2.28
N SER A 15 -6.27 -14.04 3.51
CA SER A 15 -6.83 -13.37 4.68
C SER A 15 -6.28 -11.95 4.86
N THR A 16 -4.97 -11.72 4.71
CA THR A 16 -4.40 -10.37 4.74
C THR A 16 -4.96 -9.50 3.61
N TRP A 17 -5.07 -10.06 2.41
CA TRP A 17 -5.63 -9.32 1.27
C TRP A 17 -7.10 -8.96 1.45
N ASP A 18 -7.90 -9.82 2.08
CA ASP A 18 -9.30 -9.53 2.38
C ASP A 18 -9.43 -8.37 3.37
N HIS A 19 -8.57 -8.32 4.41
CA HIS A 19 -8.51 -7.17 5.33
C HIS A 19 -8.05 -5.90 4.62
N TRP A 20 -7.07 -6.01 3.73
CA TRP A 20 -6.56 -4.89 2.92
C TRP A 20 -7.65 -4.28 2.04
N ASP A 21 -8.35 -5.12 1.28
CA ASP A 21 -9.40 -4.68 0.35
C ASP A 21 -10.59 -4.07 1.10
N LYS A 22 -10.99 -4.69 2.21
CA LYS A 22 -12.04 -4.16 3.08
C LYS A 22 -11.66 -2.78 3.62
N TRP A 23 -10.46 -2.63 4.18
CA TRP A 23 -10.03 -1.35 4.75
C TRP A 23 -9.87 -0.26 3.70
N LEU A 24 -9.37 -0.56 2.49
CA LEU A 24 -9.34 0.40 1.39
C LEU A 24 -10.76 0.86 1.00
N CYS A 25 -11.72 -0.06 0.96
CA CYS A 25 -13.10 0.25 0.65
C CYS A 25 -13.73 1.16 1.73
N GLU A 26 -13.53 0.83 3.01
CA GLU A 26 -14.04 1.59 4.15
C GLU A 26 -13.40 2.99 4.28
N SER A 27 -12.11 3.10 3.94
CA SER A 27 -11.37 4.37 3.98
C SER A 27 -11.53 5.23 2.72
N ALA A 28 -12.16 4.69 1.67
CA ALA A 28 -12.28 5.31 0.35
C ALA A 28 -10.92 5.78 -0.23
N LEU A 29 -9.86 5.00 0.04
CA LEU A 29 -8.51 5.29 -0.45
C LEU A 29 -8.15 4.38 -1.61
N THR A 30 -7.38 4.92 -2.55
CA THR A 30 -6.66 4.08 -3.50
C THR A 30 -5.48 3.40 -2.80
N PRO A 31 -4.99 2.24 -3.31
CA PRO A 31 -3.77 1.63 -2.79
C PRO A 31 -2.58 2.59 -2.72
N LEU A 32 -2.44 3.47 -3.72
CA LEU A 32 -1.35 4.43 -3.80
C LEU A 32 -1.46 5.50 -2.69
N GLN A 33 -2.66 6.06 -2.49
CA GLN A 33 -2.93 7.00 -1.41
C GLN A 33 -2.68 6.37 -0.03
N ALA A 34 -3.17 5.15 0.19
CA ALA A 34 -2.98 4.45 1.46
C ALA A 34 -1.49 4.27 1.79
N CYS A 35 -0.69 3.74 0.86
CA CYS A 35 0.73 3.51 1.08
C CYS A 35 1.50 4.82 1.28
N LEU A 36 1.27 5.83 0.44
CA LEU A 36 2.01 7.10 0.52
C LEU A 36 1.67 7.89 1.78
N ARG A 37 0.39 8.02 2.12
CA ARG A 37 -0.05 8.76 3.32
C ARG A 37 0.33 8.05 4.61
N TYR A 38 0.40 6.72 4.61
CA TYR A 38 0.91 5.97 5.76
C TYR A 38 2.36 6.35 6.04
N VAL A 39 3.23 6.26 5.03
CA VAL A 39 4.66 6.59 5.18
C VAL A 39 4.85 8.08 5.49
N ALA A 40 4.08 8.97 4.85
CA ALA A 40 4.13 10.41 5.13
C ALA A 40 3.59 10.80 6.52
N GLY A 41 2.86 9.91 7.19
CA GLY A 41 2.34 10.14 8.55
C GLY A 41 3.40 10.00 9.65
N PHE A 42 4.59 9.49 9.32
CA PHE A 42 5.69 9.37 10.27
C PHE A 42 6.56 10.63 10.24
N SER A 43 6.65 11.32 11.37
CA SER A 43 7.50 12.51 11.53
C SER A 43 8.99 12.21 11.43
N GLU A 44 9.38 10.95 11.62
CA GLU A 44 10.73 10.44 11.57
C GLU A 44 11.23 10.22 10.13
N ILE A 45 10.34 10.32 9.14
CA ILE A 45 10.67 10.15 7.73
C ILE A 45 10.82 11.52 7.08
N ASP A 46 12.06 11.93 6.83
CA ASP A 46 12.35 13.23 6.22
C ASP A 46 12.01 13.28 4.72
N GLN A 47 12.16 12.16 4.01
CA GLN A 47 12.03 12.08 2.55
C GLN A 47 11.47 10.74 2.08
N ILE A 48 10.61 10.80 1.05
CA ILE A 48 10.04 9.64 0.35
C ILE A 48 10.58 9.62 -1.06
N VAL A 49 11.29 8.55 -1.43
CA VAL A 49 11.84 8.35 -2.78
C VAL A 49 10.88 7.48 -3.58
N VAL A 50 10.52 7.93 -4.79
CA VAL A 50 9.60 7.22 -5.69
C VAL A 50 10.24 7.00 -7.06
N GLY A 51 10.05 5.81 -7.61
CA GLY A 51 10.40 5.51 -9.01
C GLY A 51 9.19 5.76 -9.91
N VAL A 52 9.41 6.43 -11.05
CA VAL A 52 8.37 6.71 -12.06
C VAL A 52 8.93 6.49 -13.46
N ASP A 53 8.09 5.98 -14.36
CA ASP A 53 8.41 5.79 -15.78
C ASP A 53 8.09 7.04 -16.60
N ASN A 54 7.14 7.87 -16.15
CA ASN A 54 6.66 9.03 -16.89
C ASN A 54 6.07 10.13 -16.00
N GLN A 55 5.84 11.30 -16.61
CA GLN A 55 5.33 12.49 -15.92
C GLN A 55 3.90 12.32 -15.36
N ALA A 56 3.07 11.47 -15.96
CA ALA A 56 1.71 11.26 -15.46
C ALA A 56 1.73 10.54 -14.11
N GLN A 57 2.56 9.51 -13.96
CA GLN A 57 2.77 8.81 -12.69
C GLN A 57 3.32 9.75 -11.61
N LEU A 58 4.27 10.63 -11.95
CA LEU A 58 4.80 11.61 -10.99
C LEU A 58 3.70 12.53 -10.45
N ARG A 59 2.82 13.03 -11.34
CA ARG A 59 1.67 13.87 -10.94
C ARG A 59 0.69 13.09 -10.08
N GLU A 60 0.37 11.85 -10.45
CA GLU A 60 -0.51 10.98 -9.67
C GLU A 60 0.01 10.73 -8.24
N ILE A 61 1.31 10.43 -8.11
CA ILE A 61 1.97 10.25 -6.82
C ILE A 61 1.89 11.54 -5.99
N TYR A 62 2.23 12.68 -6.59
CA TYR A 62 2.20 13.98 -5.91
C TYR A 62 0.80 14.27 -5.33
N HIS A 63 -0.25 14.10 -6.13
CA HIS A 63 -1.64 14.30 -5.67
C HIS A 63 -2.14 13.24 -4.68
N SER A 64 -1.51 12.07 -4.62
CA SER A 64 -1.91 11.01 -3.69
C SER A 64 -1.47 11.27 -2.25
N LEU A 65 -0.52 12.18 -2.04
CA LEU A 65 -0.04 12.58 -0.71
C LEU A 65 -1.02 13.48 0.05
N ASP A 66 -1.95 14.15 -0.65
CA ASP A 66 -2.90 15.07 -0.03
C ASP A 66 -3.87 14.34 0.90
N GLY A 67 -3.97 14.75 2.17
CA GLY A 67 -4.97 14.26 3.13
C GLY A 67 -4.39 13.36 4.22
N THR A 68 -5.26 12.85 5.10
CA THR A 68 -4.87 12.02 6.24
C THR A 68 -4.99 10.53 5.93
N ILE A 69 -4.28 9.71 6.71
CA ILE A 69 -4.45 8.26 6.75
C ILE A 69 -5.31 7.89 7.97
N PRO A 70 -6.41 7.14 7.80
CA PRO A 70 -7.13 6.55 8.93
C PRO A 70 -6.25 5.55 9.69
N SER A 71 -6.70 5.11 10.87
CA SER A 71 -5.99 4.06 11.62
C SER A 71 -5.83 2.81 10.74
N VAL A 72 -4.59 2.34 10.63
CA VAL A 72 -4.26 1.13 9.88
C VAL A 72 -4.59 -0.10 10.74
N PRO A 73 -5.32 -1.10 10.20
CA PRO A 73 -5.67 -2.31 10.92
C PRO A 73 -4.43 -3.13 11.28
N ARG A 74 -4.44 -3.74 12.47
CA ARG A 74 -3.33 -4.60 12.95
C ARG A 74 -3.19 -5.86 12.11
N GLU A 75 -4.28 -6.29 11.48
CA GLU A 75 -4.38 -7.45 10.59
C GLU A 75 -3.50 -7.30 9.33
N LEU A 76 -3.10 -6.08 8.98
CA LEU A 76 -2.16 -5.82 7.89
C LEU A 76 -0.69 -5.96 8.31
N MET A 77 -0.40 -6.09 9.60
CA MET A 77 0.95 -6.34 10.08
C MET A 77 1.32 -7.79 9.87
N VAL A 78 2.07 -8.06 8.79
CA VAL A 78 2.54 -9.41 8.45
C VAL A 78 4.02 -9.53 8.75
N ASN A 79 4.37 -10.55 9.53
CA ASN A 79 5.77 -10.89 9.86
C ASN A 79 6.32 -12.06 9.02
N ASP A 80 5.52 -12.58 8.09
CA ASP A 80 5.96 -13.62 7.16
C ASP A 80 6.96 -13.04 6.15
N ILE A 81 8.21 -13.48 6.29
CA ILE A 81 9.34 -13.05 5.47
C ILE A 81 9.14 -13.34 3.98
N ASP A 82 8.35 -14.36 3.64
CA ASP A 82 8.03 -14.67 2.26
C ASP A 82 7.10 -13.63 1.62
N LEU A 83 6.31 -12.89 2.42
CA LEU A 83 5.50 -11.77 1.93
C LEU A 83 6.27 -10.45 1.97
N VAL A 84 7.08 -10.25 3.01
CA VAL A 84 7.72 -8.94 3.24
C VAL A 84 8.96 -8.74 2.38
N ASN A 85 9.67 -9.81 2.01
CA ASN A 85 10.90 -9.71 1.22
C ASN A 85 10.64 -9.96 -0.27
N PRO A 86 10.77 -8.93 -1.15
CA PRO A 86 10.56 -9.09 -2.58
C PRO A 86 11.46 -10.12 -3.27
N ALA A 87 12.64 -10.40 -2.73
CA ALA A 87 13.53 -11.43 -3.27
C ALA A 87 12.99 -12.86 -3.05
N ARG A 88 11.95 -13.05 -2.24
CA ARG A 88 11.30 -14.34 -1.94
C ARG A 88 9.92 -14.48 -2.57
N TRP A 89 9.48 -13.50 -3.37
CA TRP A 89 8.17 -13.48 -4.00
C TRP A 89 8.05 -14.45 -5.15
#